data_AF-S9U384-F1
#
_entry.id   AF-S9U384-F1
#
_cell.length_a   1.000
_cell.length_b   1.000
_cell.length_c   1.000
_cell.angle_alpha   90.00
_cell.angle_beta   90.00
_cell.angle_gamma   90.00
#
_symmetry.space_group_name_H-M   'P 1'
#
loop_
_entity.id
_entity.type
_entity.pdbx_description
1 polymer ?
#
loop_
_entity_poly.entity_id
_entity_poly.type
_entity_poly.pdbx_seq_one_letter_code
_entity_poly.pdbx_strand_id
1 'polypeptide(L)'
;MSVISKEIFKIERKRFFKKPIIFIAYNDGFYFQNPRLSEKVNFENIINIFIAEPYRLCEKSFVIIYKSANGEKWRLDLTKSLLGRGVEKLEKLFEQEWRPLLSNKETSETIKWFNAAYAIFAVATWRDLGLFGGVVPTEGTKEEEFSILAADWGIESREEADEVMELLFSGKTNVQYIEELKKSKEVADPFRYELCHVIKEKMGDKGVFAWDLVRLIHVAAMCYIAGIYTKEEALDLCLQAAEVLQRVYSSFDEMGQSYLLGYSFWSKEDLNGKTNDARERKDIHEMLLKLENGPYSLDFHLPLKKDW
;
A
#
# COMPACT_ATOMS: atom_id res chain seq x y z
N MET A 1 -22.67 -15.33 22.28
CA MET A 1 -21.87 -15.58 23.49
C MET A 1 -20.83 -14.48 23.56
N SER A 2 -20.76 -13.70 24.65
CA SER A 2 -19.73 -12.66 24.79
C SER A 2 -18.36 -13.34 24.92
N VAL A 3 -17.44 -13.03 24.02
CA VAL A 3 -16.04 -13.45 24.16
C VAL A 3 -15.49 -12.82 25.44
N ILE A 4 -14.95 -13.63 26.35
CA ILE A 4 -14.34 -13.12 27.57
C ILE A 4 -12.99 -12.49 27.18
N SER A 5 -12.86 -11.17 27.36
CA SER A 5 -11.62 -10.42 27.15
C SER A 5 -10.54 -10.96 28.09
N LYS A 6 -9.46 -11.50 27.53
CA LYS A 6 -8.34 -12.12 28.24
C LYS A 6 -7.04 -11.45 27.82
N GLU A 7 -6.26 -10.99 28.80
CA GLU A 7 -4.90 -10.48 28.57
C GLU A 7 -4.01 -11.61 28.06
N ILE A 8 -3.36 -11.36 26.92
CA ILE A 8 -2.42 -12.29 26.29
C ILE A 8 -0.99 -11.86 26.58
N PHE A 9 -0.73 -10.55 26.49
CA PHE A 9 0.62 -10.03 26.63
C PHE A 9 0.61 -8.56 27.03
N LYS A 10 1.59 -8.17 27.85
CA LYS A 10 1.74 -6.79 28.33
C LYS A 10 3.17 -6.33 28.21
N ILE A 11 3.35 -5.13 27.65
CA ILE A 11 4.58 -4.37 27.71
C ILE A 11 4.33 -3.12 28.55
N GLU A 12 5.19 -2.89 29.53
CA GLU A 12 5.22 -1.65 30.28
C GLU A 12 6.63 -1.07 30.24
N ARG A 13 6.75 0.18 29.79
CA ARG A 13 7.98 0.95 29.86
C ARG A 13 7.82 2.13 30.80
N LYS A 14 8.47 2.03 31.95
CA LYS A 14 8.54 3.12 32.92
C LYS A 14 9.37 4.28 32.36
N ARG A 15 8.91 5.50 32.63
CA ARG A 15 9.63 6.73 32.28
C ARG A 15 9.82 7.56 33.54
N PHE A 16 11.02 8.11 33.70
CA PHE A 16 11.31 9.00 34.82
C PHE A 16 10.40 10.24 34.75
N PHE A 17 9.72 10.55 35.85
CA PHE A 17 8.81 11.70 36.00
C PHE A 17 7.64 11.79 34.99
N LYS A 18 7.29 10.71 34.30
CA LYS A 18 6.16 10.66 33.35
C LYS A 18 5.33 9.39 33.57
N LYS A 19 4.05 9.44 33.16
CA LYS A 19 3.23 8.21 33.10
C LYS A 19 3.94 7.14 32.26
N PRO A 20 3.88 5.86 32.68
CA PRO A 20 4.47 4.77 31.91
C PRO A 20 3.76 4.63 30.57
N ILE A 21 4.50 4.15 29.58
CA ILE A 21 3.92 3.68 28.32
C ILE A 21 3.52 2.23 28.53
N ILE A 22 2.25 1.92 28.29
CA ILE A 22 1.69 0.59 28.49
C ILE A 22 1.06 0.14 27.18
N PHE A 23 1.35 -1.08 26.76
CA PHE A 23 0.62 -1.77 25.72
C PHE A 23 0.17 -3.12 26.27
N ILE A 24 -1.11 -3.44 26.12
CA ILE A 24 -1.69 -4.73 26.52
C ILE A 24 -2.42 -5.30 25.31
N ALA A 25 -2.00 -6.49 24.88
CA ALA A 25 -2.69 -7.31 23.91
C ALA A 25 -3.75 -8.16 24.61
N TYR A 26 -4.98 -8.14 24.10
CA TYR A 26 -6.06 -9.04 24.48
C TYR A 26 -6.43 -9.97 23.31
N ASN A 27 -7.23 -11.00 23.60
CA ASN A 27 -7.84 -11.88 22.60
C ASN A 27 -8.97 -11.22 21.80
N ASP A 28 -9.39 -10.02 22.18
CA ASP A 28 -10.46 -9.26 21.54
C ASP A 28 -10.03 -7.85 21.11
N GLY A 29 -8.72 -7.54 21.15
CA GLY A 29 -8.17 -6.24 20.76
C GLY A 29 -6.95 -5.83 21.58
N PHE A 30 -6.79 -4.53 21.83
CA PHE A 30 -5.65 -4.02 22.59
C PHE A 30 -6.01 -2.85 23.50
N TYR A 31 -5.12 -2.57 24.46
CA TYR A 31 -5.09 -1.33 25.22
C TYR A 31 -3.74 -0.67 25.04
N PHE A 32 -3.74 0.62 24.76
CA PHE A 32 -2.54 1.43 24.67
C PHE A 32 -2.65 2.67 25.56
N GLN A 33 -1.55 2.97 26.26
CA GLN A 33 -1.41 4.17 27.06
C GLN A 33 -0.04 4.79 26.84
N ASN A 34 -0.04 6.12 26.67
CA ASN A 34 1.14 6.96 26.81
C ASN A 34 0.77 8.21 27.66
N PRO A 35 1.68 9.16 27.90
CA PRO A 35 1.38 10.35 28.71
C PRO A 35 0.24 11.25 28.18
N ARG A 36 -0.15 11.13 26.91
CA ARG A 36 -1.16 11.95 26.23
C ARG A 36 -2.47 11.21 25.94
N LEU A 37 -2.44 9.88 25.84
CA LEU A 37 -3.54 9.05 25.37
C LEU A 37 -3.65 7.77 26.20
N SER A 38 -4.87 7.32 26.45
CA SER A 38 -5.20 6.01 27.02
C SER A 38 -6.45 5.51 26.31
N GLU A 39 -6.37 4.34 25.68
CA GLU A 39 -7.47 3.83 24.86
C GLU A 39 -7.49 2.29 24.84
N LYS A 40 -8.69 1.71 24.86
CA LYS A 40 -8.94 0.28 24.60
C LYS A 40 -9.69 0.16 23.27
N VAL A 41 -9.17 -0.67 22.38
CA VAL A 41 -9.65 -0.83 21.00
C VAL A 41 -9.96 -2.30 20.79
N ASN A 42 -11.20 -2.61 20.43
CA ASN A 42 -11.61 -3.97 20.06
C ASN A 42 -11.17 -4.31 18.63
N PHE A 43 -11.06 -5.60 18.30
CA PHE A 43 -10.67 -6.06 16.96
C PHE A 43 -11.56 -5.51 15.84
N GLU A 44 -12.86 -5.31 16.08
CA GLU A 44 -13.79 -4.72 15.11
C GLU A 44 -13.41 -3.30 14.67
N ASN A 45 -12.64 -2.58 15.51
CA ASN A 45 -12.14 -1.24 15.23
C ASN A 45 -10.70 -1.24 14.70
N ILE A 46 -10.06 -2.40 14.60
CA ILE A 46 -8.73 -2.51 14.02
C ILE A 46 -8.89 -2.64 12.50
N ILE A 47 -8.39 -1.64 11.78
CA ILE A 47 -8.42 -1.60 10.32
C ILE A 47 -7.31 -2.50 9.77
N ASN A 48 -6.11 -2.40 10.35
CA ASN A 48 -4.96 -3.15 9.87
C ASN A 48 -3.91 -3.33 10.96
N ILE A 49 -3.16 -4.43 10.90
CA ILE A 49 -1.97 -4.66 11.71
C ILE A 49 -0.89 -5.24 10.82
N PHE A 50 0.27 -4.59 10.79
CA PHE A 50 1.39 -5.06 9.98
C PHE A 50 2.71 -4.66 10.60
N ILE A 51 3.79 -5.26 10.10
CA ILE A 51 5.15 -4.90 10.46
C ILE A 51 5.64 -3.94 9.38
N ALA A 52 5.90 -2.69 9.74
CA ALA A 52 6.49 -1.71 8.83
C ALA A 52 8.02 -1.78 8.93
N GLU A 53 8.65 -2.03 7.80
CA GLU A 53 10.09 -1.87 7.62
C GLU A 53 10.47 -0.37 7.62
N PRO A 54 11.72 -0.02 7.98
CA PRO A 54 12.13 1.37 8.22
C PRO A 54 12.10 2.21 6.94
N TYR A 55 10.92 2.76 6.66
CA TYR A 55 10.69 3.75 5.61
C TYR A 55 10.47 5.15 6.18
N ARG A 56 9.52 5.28 7.12
CA ARG A 56 9.14 6.54 7.80
C ARG A 56 9.57 6.62 9.27
N LEU A 57 10.04 5.50 9.83
CA LEU A 57 10.52 5.40 11.21
C LEU A 57 11.99 5.03 11.17
N CYS A 58 12.78 5.61 12.06
CA CYS A 58 14.23 5.31 12.19
C CYS A 58 14.53 3.84 12.55
N GLU A 59 13.50 3.01 12.73
CA GLU A 59 13.57 1.60 13.06
C GLU A 59 12.26 0.88 12.67
N LYS A 60 12.35 -0.44 12.48
CA LYS A 60 11.22 -1.34 12.28
C LYS A 60 10.13 -1.11 13.34
N SER A 61 8.86 -1.16 12.93
CA SER A 61 7.72 -0.97 13.83
C SER A 61 6.63 -2.02 13.64
N PHE A 62 6.01 -2.40 14.75
CA PHE A 62 4.74 -3.10 14.74
C PHE A 62 3.62 -2.05 14.69
N VAL A 63 2.92 -1.97 13.56
CA VAL A 63 1.94 -0.93 13.27
C VAL A 63 0.54 -1.45 13.49
N ILE A 64 -0.27 -0.67 14.20
CA ILE A 64 -1.71 -0.88 14.30
C ILE A 64 -2.41 0.35 13.72
N ILE A 65 -3.22 0.16 12.69
CA ILE A 65 -4.15 1.16 12.18
C ILE A 65 -5.53 0.81 12.72
N TYR A 66 -6.19 1.77 13.37
CA TYR A 66 -7.46 1.53 14.03
C TYR A 66 -8.35 2.78 14.05
N LYS A 67 -9.64 2.59 14.30
CA LYS A 67 -10.59 3.66 14.61
C LYS A 67 -10.68 3.84 16.12
N SER A 68 -10.51 5.06 16.59
CA SER A 68 -10.74 5.40 18.00
C SER A 68 -12.23 5.42 18.32
N ALA A 69 -12.57 5.55 19.61
CA ALA A 69 -13.96 5.57 20.06
C ALA A 69 -14.82 6.70 19.46
N ASN A 70 -14.21 7.78 18.98
CA ASN A 70 -14.86 8.89 18.27
C ASN A 70 -14.88 8.71 16.73
N GLY A 71 -14.41 7.56 16.22
CA GLY A 71 -14.37 7.25 14.78
C GLY A 71 -13.16 7.79 14.02
N GLU A 72 -12.24 8.50 14.67
CA GLU A 72 -11.02 8.99 14.02
C GLU A 72 -10.05 7.84 13.71
N LYS A 73 -9.37 7.92 12.57
CA LYS A 73 -8.36 6.94 12.17
C LYS A 73 -7.03 7.27 12.82
N TRP A 74 -6.51 6.33 13.59
CA TRP A 74 -5.22 6.43 14.27
C TRP A 74 -4.23 5.40 13.73
N ARG A 75 -2.96 5.80 13.76
CA ARG A 75 -1.81 4.95 13.48
C ARG A 75 -0.96 4.88 14.73
N LEU A 76 -0.76 3.67 15.23
CA LEU A 76 0.09 3.40 16.37
C LEU A 76 1.33 2.63 15.92
N ASP A 77 2.47 3.31 15.93
CA ASP A 77 3.77 2.72 15.62
C ASP A 77 4.46 2.22 16.90
N LEU A 78 4.41 0.92 17.13
CA LEU A 78 5.05 0.28 18.28
C LEU A 78 6.48 -0.11 17.91
N THR A 79 7.40 0.81 18.20
CA THR A 79 8.81 0.65 17.88
C THR A 79 9.65 0.17 19.07
N LYS A 80 10.83 -0.38 18.80
CA LYS A 80 11.80 -0.75 19.84
C LYS A 80 12.23 0.44 20.69
N SER A 81 12.41 1.63 20.12
CA SER A 81 12.68 2.84 20.91
C SER A 81 11.47 3.31 21.72
N LEU A 82 10.24 2.96 21.36
CA LEU A 82 9.04 3.30 22.14
C LEU A 82 8.86 2.35 23.32
N LEU A 83 8.84 1.05 23.06
CA LEU A 83 8.44 0.00 24.01
C LEU A 83 9.58 -0.94 24.46
N GLY A 84 10.79 -0.76 23.94
CA GLY A 84 11.96 -1.58 24.28
C GLY A 84 11.96 -2.94 23.57
N ARG A 85 12.77 -3.87 24.08
CA ARG A 85 12.90 -5.24 23.51
C ARG A 85 11.59 -6.06 23.57
N GLY A 86 10.59 -5.61 24.31
CA GLY A 86 9.27 -6.25 24.37
C GLY A 86 8.58 -6.30 23.00
N VAL A 87 8.88 -5.36 22.10
CA VAL A 87 8.29 -5.31 20.75
C VAL A 87 8.62 -6.56 19.94
N GLU A 88 9.84 -7.09 20.04
CA GLU A 88 10.23 -8.31 19.31
C GLU A 88 9.39 -9.53 19.75
N LYS A 89 8.96 -9.57 21.02
CA LYS A 89 8.03 -10.58 21.52
C LYS A 89 6.59 -10.31 21.09
N LEU A 90 6.18 -9.05 21.04
CA LEU A 90 4.88 -8.64 20.50
C LEU A 90 4.74 -9.00 19.03
N GLU A 91 5.79 -8.77 18.22
CA GLU A 91 5.83 -9.16 16.82
C GLU A 91 5.62 -10.68 16.68
N LYS A 92 6.33 -11.50 17.48
CA LYS A 92 6.13 -12.96 17.47
C LYS A 92 4.72 -13.36 17.89
N LEU A 93 4.20 -12.74 18.95
CA LEU A 93 2.84 -12.98 19.42
C LEU A 93 1.82 -12.60 18.34
N PHE A 94 2.02 -11.47 17.68
CA PHE A 94 1.20 -11.07 16.55
C PHE A 94 1.26 -12.14 15.47
N GLU A 95 2.45 -12.52 15.01
CA GLU A 95 2.61 -13.51 13.94
C GLU A 95 1.96 -14.88 14.27
N GLN A 96 1.86 -15.23 15.56
CA GLN A 96 1.36 -16.53 16.05
C GLN A 96 -0.11 -16.53 16.49
N GLU A 97 -0.62 -15.43 17.04
CA GLU A 97 -1.97 -15.37 17.62
C GLU A 97 -2.87 -14.39 16.87
N TRP A 98 -2.47 -13.12 16.78
CA TRP A 98 -3.32 -12.10 16.16
C TRP A 98 -3.35 -12.22 14.64
N ARG A 99 -2.22 -12.50 14.00
CA ARG A 99 -2.10 -12.62 12.56
C ARG A 99 -2.91 -13.80 12.01
N PRO A 100 -2.97 -14.99 12.63
CA PRO A 100 -3.91 -16.04 12.22
C PRO A 100 -5.37 -15.68 12.48
N LEU A 101 -5.67 -14.90 13.51
CA LEU A 101 -7.01 -14.33 13.72
C LEU A 101 -7.35 -13.23 12.68
N LEU A 102 -6.33 -12.65 12.06
CA LEU A 102 -6.39 -11.72 10.92
C LEU A 102 -6.16 -12.41 9.56
N SER A 103 -6.00 -13.75 9.59
CA SER A 103 -5.75 -14.83 8.60
C SER A 103 -5.24 -14.58 7.16
N ASN A 104 -4.97 -13.36 6.70
CA ASN A 104 -4.89 -13.09 5.26
C ASN A 104 -3.47 -12.90 4.67
N LYS A 105 -2.38 -13.30 5.36
CA LYS A 105 -1.05 -13.16 4.72
C LYS A 105 -0.95 -14.06 3.49
N GLU A 106 -0.70 -13.41 2.36
CA GLU A 106 -0.68 -14.00 1.05
C GLU A 106 0.48 -15.00 0.95
N THR A 107 0.18 -16.17 0.39
CA THR A 107 1.13 -17.27 0.23
C THR A 107 1.52 -17.47 -1.23
N SER A 108 0.60 -17.19 -2.16
CA SER A 108 0.84 -17.23 -3.60
C SER A 108 1.98 -16.29 -3.98
N GLU A 109 2.97 -16.81 -4.68
CA GLU A 109 4.05 -15.97 -5.23
C GLU A 109 3.53 -15.03 -6.33
N THR A 110 2.53 -15.48 -7.12
CA THR A 110 1.85 -14.64 -8.10
C THR A 110 1.19 -13.43 -7.44
N ILE A 111 0.44 -13.65 -6.36
CA ILE A 111 -0.26 -12.54 -5.69
C ILE A 111 0.73 -11.66 -4.92
N LYS A 112 1.80 -12.22 -4.33
CA LYS A 112 2.90 -11.41 -3.77
C LYS A 112 3.58 -10.56 -4.85
N TRP A 113 3.71 -11.06 -6.08
CA TRP A 113 4.21 -10.28 -7.21
C TRP A 113 3.25 -9.13 -7.53
N PHE A 114 1.93 -9.36 -7.54
CA PHE A 114 0.95 -8.28 -7.70
C PHE A 114 1.12 -7.21 -6.63
N ASN A 115 1.26 -7.61 -5.36
CA ASN A 115 1.52 -6.70 -4.24
C ASN A 115 2.83 -5.93 -4.42
N ALA A 116 3.88 -6.61 -4.89
CA ALA A 116 5.16 -5.97 -5.20
C ALA A 116 5.01 -4.91 -6.31
N ALA A 117 4.19 -5.18 -7.32
CA ALA A 117 3.99 -4.26 -8.43
C ALA A 117 3.45 -2.88 -8.00
N TYR A 118 2.54 -2.84 -7.02
CA TYR A 118 2.02 -1.59 -6.45
C TYR A 118 2.65 -1.19 -5.11
N ALA A 119 3.81 -1.75 -4.75
CA ALA A 119 4.43 -1.52 -3.44
C ALA A 119 4.71 -0.05 -3.11
N ILE A 120 5.11 0.74 -4.10
CA ILE A 120 5.31 2.19 -3.92
C ILE A 120 4.00 2.86 -3.49
N PHE A 121 2.88 2.48 -4.12
CA PHE A 121 1.57 2.97 -3.74
C PHE A 121 1.18 2.50 -2.34
N ALA A 122 1.28 1.19 -2.11
CA ALA A 122 0.90 0.55 -0.85
C ALA A 122 1.58 1.21 0.36
N VAL A 123 2.89 1.39 0.31
CA VAL A 123 3.64 1.98 1.43
C VAL A 123 3.26 3.44 1.65
N ALA A 124 3.07 4.23 0.58
CA ALA A 124 2.68 5.63 0.69
C ALA A 124 1.35 5.78 1.43
N THR A 125 0.41 4.88 1.16
CA THR A 125 -0.95 4.86 1.71
C THR A 125 -1.12 3.89 2.87
N TRP A 126 -0.03 3.41 3.48
CA TRP A 126 -0.03 2.57 4.69
C TRP A 126 -0.77 1.23 4.58
N ARG A 127 -0.69 0.60 3.41
CA ARG A 127 -1.25 -0.71 3.11
C ARG A 127 -0.26 -1.83 3.48
N ASP A 128 -0.78 -2.98 3.91
CA ASP A 128 0.02 -4.16 4.23
C ASP A 128 0.33 -4.98 2.97
N LEU A 129 1.58 -4.97 2.52
CA LEU A 129 2.01 -5.76 1.36
C LEU A 129 1.91 -7.27 1.54
N GLY A 130 1.71 -7.73 2.77
CA GLY A 130 1.39 -9.12 3.06
C GLY A 130 -0.02 -9.52 2.66
N LEU A 131 -0.93 -8.59 2.32
CA LEU A 131 -2.33 -8.88 2.01
C LEU A 131 -2.64 -8.49 0.56
N PHE A 132 -3.44 -9.27 -0.15
CA PHE A 132 -4.01 -8.82 -1.43
C PHE A 132 -4.89 -7.58 -1.20
N GLY A 133 -4.60 -6.47 -1.89
CA GLY A 133 -5.29 -5.19 -1.69
C GLY A 133 -4.88 -4.43 -0.42
N GLY A 134 -4.02 -5.02 0.42
CA GLY A 134 -3.35 -4.30 1.49
C GLY A 134 -4.14 -4.04 2.77
N VAL A 135 -5.38 -4.54 2.85
CA VAL A 135 -6.23 -4.49 4.04
C VAL A 135 -7.05 -5.76 4.17
N VAL A 136 -7.52 -6.06 5.39
CA VAL A 136 -8.38 -7.21 5.67
C VAL A 136 -9.80 -6.87 5.23
N PRO A 137 -10.44 -7.66 4.34
CA PRO A 137 -11.84 -7.44 3.97
C PRO A 137 -12.77 -7.66 5.17
N THR A 138 -13.42 -6.58 5.60
CA THR A 138 -14.45 -6.48 6.65
C THR A 138 -15.54 -5.53 6.16
N GLU A 139 -16.71 -5.48 6.81
CA GLU A 139 -17.75 -4.51 6.41
C GLU A 139 -17.24 -3.06 6.55
N GLY A 140 -16.45 -2.78 7.60
CA GLY A 140 -15.87 -1.45 7.82
C GLY A 140 -14.86 -1.05 6.74
N THR A 141 -13.99 -1.97 6.30
CA THR A 141 -13.05 -1.68 5.20
C THR A 141 -13.76 -1.62 3.86
N LYS A 142 -14.83 -2.40 3.66
CA LYS A 142 -15.64 -2.38 2.44
C LYS A 142 -16.24 -0.99 2.22
N GLU A 143 -16.87 -0.41 3.24
CA GLU A 143 -17.41 0.95 3.19
C GLU A 143 -16.32 2.01 2.94
N GLU A 144 -15.14 1.85 3.56
CA GLU A 144 -13.98 2.73 3.33
C GLU A 144 -13.48 2.66 1.89
N GLU A 145 -13.22 1.46 1.36
CA GLU A 145 -12.73 1.29 -0.01
C GLU A 145 -13.76 1.78 -1.03
N PHE A 146 -15.05 1.50 -0.82
CA PHE A 146 -16.11 2.01 -1.67
C PHE A 146 -16.12 3.55 -1.70
N SER A 147 -15.99 4.19 -0.54
CA SER A 147 -15.96 5.66 -0.45
C SER A 147 -14.76 6.26 -1.20
N ILE A 148 -13.58 5.63 -1.13
CA ILE A 148 -12.39 6.06 -1.85
C ILE A 148 -12.56 5.84 -3.36
N LEU A 149 -13.10 4.70 -3.78
CA LEU A 149 -13.39 4.39 -5.19
C LEU A 149 -14.37 5.40 -5.79
N ALA A 150 -15.45 5.74 -5.09
CA ALA A 150 -16.39 6.74 -5.55
C ALA A 150 -15.74 8.14 -5.65
N ALA A 151 -15.01 8.57 -4.61
CA ALA A 151 -14.45 9.92 -4.56
C ALA A 151 -13.27 10.15 -5.53
N ASP A 152 -12.35 9.18 -5.62
CA ASP A 152 -11.08 9.37 -6.34
C ASP A 152 -11.13 8.80 -7.76
N TRP A 153 -12.02 7.82 -8.01
CA TRP A 153 -12.10 7.10 -9.28
C TRP A 153 -13.47 7.23 -9.97
N GLY A 154 -14.50 7.73 -9.29
CA GLY A 154 -15.86 7.79 -9.83
C GLY A 154 -16.48 6.40 -10.03
N ILE A 155 -16.08 5.42 -9.20
CA ILE A 155 -16.57 4.05 -9.28
C ILE A 155 -17.62 3.84 -8.18
N GLU A 156 -18.89 3.81 -8.55
CA GLU A 156 -20.02 3.49 -7.67
C GLU A 156 -20.74 2.19 -8.06
N SER A 157 -20.40 1.64 -9.24
CA SER A 157 -20.99 0.44 -9.83
C SER A 157 -19.95 -0.48 -10.46
N ARG A 158 -20.37 -1.68 -10.85
CA ARG A 158 -19.51 -2.63 -11.59
C ARG A 158 -19.18 -2.08 -12.97
N GLU A 159 -20.17 -1.52 -13.65
CA GLU A 159 -20.03 -1.00 -15.00
C GLU A 159 -18.94 0.10 -15.06
N GLU A 160 -18.95 1.02 -14.10
CA GLU A 160 -17.91 2.07 -14.00
C GLU A 160 -16.54 1.49 -13.63
N ALA A 161 -16.50 0.45 -12.79
CA ALA A 161 -15.25 -0.25 -12.48
C ALA A 161 -14.66 -0.88 -13.74
N ASP A 162 -15.48 -1.55 -14.57
CA ASP A 162 -15.05 -2.18 -15.81
C ASP A 162 -14.48 -1.12 -16.78
N GLU A 163 -15.15 0.02 -16.94
CA GLU A 163 -14.67 1.15 -17.76
C GLU A 163 -13.31 1.69 -17.29
N VAL A 164 -13.11 1.81 -15.96
CA VAL A 164 -11.83 2.25 -15.40
C VAL A 164 -10.74 1.20 -15.63
N MET A 165 -11.04 -0.09 -15.50
CA MET A 165 -10.08 -1.17 -15.79
C MET A 165 -9.63 -1.13 -17.25
N GLU A 166 -10.57 -1.00 -18.20
CA GLU A 166 -10.26 -0.89 -19.63
C GLU A 166 -9.38 0.35 -19.93
N LEU A 167 -9.74 1.48 -19.33
CA LEU A 167 -9.00 2.73 -19.48
C LEU A 167 -7.56 2.63 -18.97
N LEU A 168 -7.35 2.04 -17.80
CA LEU A 168 -6.01 1.82 -17.25
C LEU A 168 -5.24 0.79 -18.07
N PHE A 169 -5.89 -0.29 -18.51
CA PHE A 169 -5.26 -1.33 -19.31
C PHE A 169 -4.79 -0.80 -20.67
N SER A 170 -5.56 0.12 -21.27
CA SER A 170 -5.19 0.78 -22.53
C SER A 170 -4.01 1.77 -22.42
N GLY A 171 -3.58 2.11 -21.20
CA GLY A 171 -2.47 3.04 -20.98
C GLY A 171 -2.83 4.49 -21.25
N LYS A 172 -4.00 4.95 -20.81
CA LYS A 172 -4.49 6.31 -21.10
C LYS A 172 -3.50 7.42 -20.74
N THR A 173 -2.80 7.34 -19.60
CA THR A 173 -1.80 8.36 -19.27
C THR A 173 -0.58 8.27 -20.17
N ASN A 174 -0.20 7.06 -20.60
CA ASN A 174 0.87 6.90 -21.60
C ASN A 174 0.48 7.50 -22.96
N VAL A 175 -0.78 7.37 -23.38
CA VAL A 175 -1.31 8.03 -24.59
C VAL A 175 -1.22 9.55 -24.46
N GLN A 176 -1.66 10.11 -23.33
CA GLN A 176 -1.56 11.55 -23.04
C GLN A 176 -0.11 12.04 -23.09
N TYR A 177 0.82 11.30 -22.49
CA TYR A 177 2.25 11.58 -22.55
C TYR A 177 2.75 11.65 -24.01
N ILE A 178 2.40 10.65 -24.85
CA ILE A 178 2.81 10.61 -26.25
C ILE A 178 2.25 11.81 -27.03
N GLU A 179 1.01 12.21 -26.75
CA GLU A 179 0.40 13.39 -27.35
C GLU A 179 1.06 14.69 -26.90
N GLU A 180 1.33 14.86 -25.60
CA GLU A 180 2.03 16.04 -25.06
C GLU A 180 3.44 16.16 -25.64
N LEU A 181 4.19 15.06 -25.75
CA LEU A 181 5.52 15.02 -26.36
C LEU A 181 5.51 15.50 -27.84
N LYS A 182 4.43 15.22 -28.58
CA LYS A 182 4.27 15.64 -29.99
C LYS A 182 3.96 17.14 -30.14
N LYS A 183 3.33 17.77 -29.14
CA LYS A 183 2.82 19.16 -29.21
C LYS A 183 3.90 20.23 -28.98
N SER A 184 5.11 20.02 -29.50
CA SER A 184 6.39 20.73 -29.20
C SER A 184 6.43 22.27 -29.23
N LYS A 185 5.34 23.00 -29.50
CA LYS A 185 5.32 24.47 -29.65
C LYS A 185 4.17 25.21 -28.95
N GLU A 186 3.23 24.52 -28.30
CA GLU A 186 2.07 25.15 -27.63
C GLU A 186 2.03 24.81 -26.13
N VAL A 187 3.19 24.90 -25.46
CA VAL A 187 3.37 24.35 -24.11
C VAL A 187 2.49 25.08 -23.09
N ALA A 188 1.34 24.48 -22.77
CA ALA A 188 0.44 24.94 -21.71
C ALA A 188 1.00 24.65 -20.30
N ASP A 189 1.92 23.69 -20.17
CA ASP A 189 2.54 23.28 -18.91
C ASP A 189 4.04 22.99 -19.09
N PRO A 190 4.93 23.96 -18.77
CA PRO A 190 6.38 23.81 -18.94
C PRO A 190 6.97 22.63 -18.17
N PHE A 191 6.45 22.32 -16.98
CA PHE A 191 6.94 21.23 -16.17
C PHE A 191 6.70 19.88 -16.84
N ARG A 192 5.46 19.62 -17.29
CA ARG A 192 5.14 18.37 -18.01
C ARG A 192 5.90 18.25 -19.32
N TYR A 193 6.10 19.36 -20.03
CA TYR A 193 6.85 19.36 -21.27
C TYR A 193 8.31 18.96 -21.07
N GLU A 194 9.01 19.54 -20.09
CA GLU A 194 10.37 19.14 -19.73
C GLU A 194 10.41 17.68 -19.27
N LEU A 195 9.44 17.27 -18.46
CA LEU A 195 9.33 15.90 -17.97
C LEU A 195 9.10 14.89 -19.11
N CYS A 196 8.40 15.26 -20.19
CA CYS A 196 8.22 14.38 -21.36
C CYS A 196 9.57 14.00 -22.00
N HIS A 197 10.54 14.93 -22.04
CA HIS A 197 11.88 14.64 -22.55
C HIS A 197 12.66 13.73 -21.61
N VAL A 198 12.56 13.95 -20.29
CA VAL A 198 13.14 13.05 -19.28
C VAL A 198 12.54 11.64 -19.38
N ILE A 199 11.23 11.53 -19.55
CA ILE A 199 10.54 10.25 -19.77
C ILE A 199 11.06 9.59 -21.03
N LYS A 200 11.18 10.33 -22.14
CA LYS A 200 11.66 9.78 -23.42
C LYS A 200 13.10 9.27 -23.30
N GLU A 201 13.97 10.02 -22.61
CA GLU A 201 15.36 9.63 -22.38
C GLU A 201 15.46 8.35 -21.55
N LYS A 202 14.69 8.26 -20.46
CA LYS A 202 14.79 7.14 -19.50
C LYS A 202 14.00 5.90 -19.91
N MET A 203 12.83 6.09 -20.53
CA MET A 203 11.86 5.01 -20.79
C MET A 203 11.67 4.73 -22.28
N GLY A 204 12.20 5.58 -23.16
CA GLY A 204 12.04 5.43 -24.61
C GLY A 204 10.56 5.41 -25.01
N ASP A 205 10.17 4.39 -25.79
CA ASP A 205 8.80 4.22 -26.27
C ASP A 205 7.85 3.61 -25.22
N LYS A 206 8.39 3.11 -24.09
CA LYS A 206 7.58 2.59 -22.98
C LYS A 206 6.81 3.71 -22.26
N GLY A 207 7.36 4.93 -22.28
CA GLY A 207 6.81 6.10 -21.63
C GLY A 207 6.52 5.87 -20.14
N VAL A 208 5.28 6.11 -19.74
CA VAL A 208 4.81 5.99 -18.34
C VAL A 208 3.81 4.85 -18.17
N PHE A 209 3.86 3.82 -19.01
CA PHE A 209 2.81 2.79 -19.04
C PHE A 209 2.62 2.03 -17.71
N ALA A 210 3.68 1.84 -16.92
CA ALA A 210 3.59 1.25 -15.57
C ALA A 210 2.69 2.05 -14.63
N TRP A 211 2.57 3.37 -14.79
CA TRP A 211 1.68 4.20 -13.97
C TRP A 211 0.22 3.76 -14.06
N ASP A 212 -0.23 3.34 -15.24
CA ASP A 212 -1.60 2.88 -15.44
C ASP A 212 -1.78 1.44 -14.95
N LEU A 213 -0.90 0.52 -15.36
CA LEU A 213 -1.03 -0.90 -15.03
C LEU A 213 -0.82 -1.21 -13.54
N VAL A 214 0.08 -0.51 -12.85
CA VAL A 214 0.26 -0.66 -11.41
C VAL A 214 -0.99 -0.18 -10.65
N ARG A 215 -1.61 0.91 -11.11
CA ARG A 215 -2.88 1.37 -10.52
C ARG A 215 -4.03 0.43 -10.83
N LEU A 216 -4.06 -0.20 -12.00
CA LEU A 216 -5.05 -1.23 -12.33
C LEU A 216 -5.02 -2.35 -11.28
N ILE A 217 -3.84 -2.90 -10.98
CA ILE A 217 -3.68 -3.96 -9.95
C ILE A 217 -4.26 -3.48 -8.61
N HIS A 218 -3.91 -2.28 -8.17
CA HIS A 218 -4.37 -1.74 -6.90
C HIS A 218 -5.88 -1.48 -6.87
N VAL A 219 -6.43 -0.82 -7.90
CA VAL A 219 -7.87 -0.48 -7.97
C VAL A 219 -8.71 -1.75 -8.11
N ALA A 220 -8.26 -2.76 -8.87
CA ALA A 220 -8.95 -4.06 -8.93
C ALA A 220 -9.04 -4.71 -7.55
N ALA A 221 -7.96 -4.67 -6.76
CA ALA A 221 -7.97 -5.19 -5.40
C ALA A 221 -8.89 -4.38 -4.46
N MET A 222 -8.94 -3.05 -4.62
CA MET A 222 -9.91 -2.20 -3.90
C MET A 222 -11.35 -2.54 -4.27
N CYS A 223 -11.66 -2.74 -5.55
CA CYS A 223 -13.00 -3.14 -6.02
C CYS A 223 -13.42 -4.49 -5.42
N TYR A 224 -12.49 -5.43 -5.25
CA TYR A 224 -12.74 -6.66 -4.50
C TYR A 224 -13.11 -6.37 -3.04
N ILE A 225 -12.31 -5.59 -2.32
CA ILE A 225 -12.55 -5.27 -0.91
C ILE A 225 -13.88 -4.52 -0.73
N ALA A 226 -14.23 -3.65 -1.66
CA ALA A 226 -15.49 -2.91 -1.71
C ALA A 226 -16.71 -3.78 -2.09
N GLY A 227 -16.50 -5.02 -2.51
CA GLY A 227 -17.56 -5.95 -2.92
C GLY A 227 -18.14 -5.70 -4.32
N ILE A 228 -17.44 -4.94 -5.16
CA ILE A 228 -17.80 -4.71 -6.57
C ILE A 228 -17.38 -5.92 -7.44
N TYR A 229 -16.19 -6.45 -7.17
CA TYR A 229 -15.68 -7.67 -7.77
C TYR A 229 -15.59 -8.81 -6.76
N THR A 230 -15.66 -10.04 -7.26
CA THR A 230 -15.15 -11.20 -6.54
C THR A 230 -13.63 -11.13 -6.45
N LYS A 231 -13.02 -11.92 -5.55
CA LYS A 231 -11.56 -11.96 -5.43
C LYS A 231 -10.94 -12.49 -6.72
N GLU A 232 -11.56 -13.50 -7.31
CA GLU A 232 -11.13 -14.20 -8.52
C GLU A 232 -11.09 -13.25 -9.72
N GLU A 233 -12.12 -12.42 -9.90
CA GLU A 233 -12.17 -11.41 -10.97
C GLU A 233 -11.08 -10.35 -10.81
N ALA A 234 -10.90 -9.83 -9.60
CA ALA A 234 -9.84 -8.85 -9.32
C ALA A 234 -8.44 -9.43 -9.60
N LEU A 235 -8.20 -10.69 -9.21
CA LEU A 235 -6.95 -11.39 -9.47
C LEU A 235 -6.73 -11.67 -10.97
N ASP A 236 -7.79 -12.00 -11.72
CA ASP A 236 -7.73 -12.17 -13.17
C ASP A 236 -7.34 -10.87 -13.90
N LEU A 237 -7.84 -9.72 -13.43
CA LEU A 237 -7.42 -8.41 -13.93
C LEU A 237 -5.96 -8.09 -13.57
N CYS A 238 -5.57 -8.40 -12.34
CA CYS A 238 -4.18 -8.21 -11.88
C CYS A 238 -3.20 -9.04 -12.70
N LEU A 239 -3.55 -10.29 -13.03
CA LEU A 239 -2.73 -11.17 -13.86
C LEU A 239 -2.50 -10.58 -15.25
N GLN A 240 -3.56 -10.10 -15.91
CA GLN A 240 -3.44 -9.48 -17.23
C GLN A 240 -2.51 -8.27 -17.21
N ALA A 241 -2.64 -7.38 -16.22
CA ALA A 241 -1.75 -6.23 -16.08
C ALA A 241 -0.31 -6.66 -15.78
N ALA A 242 -0.12 -7.64 -14.90
CA ALA A 242 1.18 -8.17 -14.53
C ALA A 242 1.94 -8.80 -15.71
N GLU A 243 1.25 -9.56 -16.57
CA GLU A 243 1.85 -10.14 -17.78
C GLU A 243 2.30 -9.07 -18.79
N VAL A 244 1.61 -7.93 -18.85
CA VAL A 244 2.05 -6.79 -19.68
C VAL A 244 3.27 -6.13 -19.03
N LEU A 245 3.25 -5.91 -17.72
CA LEU A 245 4.39 -5.34 -16.98
C LEU A 245 5.66 -6.19 -17.13
N GLN A 246 5.58 -7.52 -16.99
CA GLN A 246 6.71 -8.45 -17.19
C GLN A 246 7.27 -8.43 -18.62
N ARG A 247 6.44 -8.07 -19.61
CA ARG A 247 6.85 -8.01 -21.02
C ARG A 247 7.51 -6.69 -21.38
N VAL A 248 7.07 -5.59 -20.75
CA VAL A 248 7.51 -4.23 -21.06
C VAL A 248 8.78 -3.86 -20.29
N TYR A 249 8.89 -4.32 -19.03
CA TYR A 249 9.98 -3.97 -18.13
C TYR A 249 10.87 -5.18 -17.84
N SER A 250 12.10 -4.91 -17.39
CA SER A 250 13.11 -5.92 -17.09
C SER A 250 13.32 -6.14 -15.59
N SER A 251 12.79 -5.24 -14.75
CA SER A 251 12.95 -5.30 -13.29
C SER A 251 11.90 -4.46 -12.58
N PHE A 252 11.72 -4.72 -11.28
CA PHE A 252 10.94 -3.86 -10.39
C PHE A 252 11.46 -2.42 -10.35
N ASP A 253 12.78 -2.22 -10.52
CA ASP A 253 13.37 -0.88 -10.57
C ASP A 253 12.91 -0.10 -11.81
N GLU A 254 13.07 -0.69 -13.01
CA GLU A 254 12.68 -0.04 -14.26
C GLU A 254 11.17 0.27 -14.29
N MET A 255 10.35 -0.70 -13.87
CA MET A 255 8.90 -0.51 -13.73
C MET A 255 8.57 0.59 -12.72
N GLY A 256 9.19 0.56 -11.54
CA GLY A 256 8.99 1.56 -10.50
C GLY A 256 9.38 2.97 -10.94
N GLN A 257 10.47 3.12 -11.70
CA GLN A 257 10.85 4.39 -12.30
C GLN A 257 9.81 4.90 -13.30
N SER A 258 9.22 4.02 -14.12
CA SER A 258 8.15 4.39 -15.04
C SER A 258 6.88 4.83 -14.29
N TYR A 259 6.53 4.14 -13.20
CA TYR A 259 5.46 4.55 -12.29
C TYR A 259 5.72 5.93 -11.67
N LEU A 260 6.94 6.18 -11.16
CA LEU A 260 7.31 7.45 -10.52
C LEU A 260 7.24 8.62 -11.49
N LEU A 261 7.74 8.43 -12.71
CA LEU A 261 7.65 9.44 -13.76
C LEU A 261 6.21 9.71 -14.18
N GLY A 262 5.37 8.67 -14.26
CA GLY A 262 3.94 8.82 -14.54
C GLY A 262 3.18 9.53 -13.41
N TYR A 263 3.49 9.22 -12.16
CA TYR A 263 2.96 9.96 -11.00
C TYR A 263 3.34 11.43 -11.10
N SER A 264 4.63 11.74 -11.28
CA SER A 264 5.15 13.11 -11.42
C SER A 264 4.48 13.86 -12.57
N PHE A 265 4.28 13.19 -13.71
CA PHE A 265 3.58 13.75 -14.85
C PHE A 265 2.12 14.08 -14.53
N TRP A 266 1.40 13.14 -13.92
CA TRP A 266 0.01 13.32 -13.52
C TRP A 266 -0.15 14.41 -12.46
N SER A 267 0.58 14.31 -11.34
CA SER A 267 0.49 15.21 -10.18
C SER A 267 1.12 16.58 -10.40
N LYS A 268 1.99 16.71 -11.40
CA LYS A 268 2.80 17.91 -11.67
C LYS A 268 3.79 18.23 -10.54
N GLU A 269 4.21 17.21 -9.81
CA GLU A 269 5.16 17.33 -8.71
C GLU A 269 6.53 16.77 -9.10
N ASP A 270 7.60 17.50 -8.78
CA ASP A 270 8.97 17.07 -9.01
C ASP A 270 9.39 15.95 -8.05
N LEU A 271 9.95 14.86 -8.58
CA LEU A 271 10.55 13.75 -7.83
C LEU A 271 11.74 14.18 -6.95
N ASN A 272 12.33 15.36 -7.19
CA ASN A 272 13.39 15.97 -6.39
C ASN A 272 12.90 17.20 -5.60
N GLY A 273 11.58 17.41 -5.51
CA GLY A 273 10.99 18.46 -4.69
C GLY A 273 11.40 18.36 -3.22
N LYS A 274 11.38 19.49 -2.50
CA LYS A 274 11.82 19.55 -1.10
C LYS A 274 10.91 18.79 -0.14
N THR A 275 9.60 18.89 -0.34
CA THR A 275 8.55 18.24 0.46
C THR A 275 7.29 18.12 -0.39
N ASN A 276 7.10 17.00 -1.09
CA ASN A 276 5.90 16.68 -1.87
C ASN A 276 5.72 15.14 -1.98
N ASP A 277 4.57 14.71 -2.49
CA ASP A 277 4.21 13.29 -2.52
C ASP A 277 5.04 12.53 -3.58
N ALA A 278 5.38 13.17 -4.70
CA ALA A 278 6.25 12.58 -5.71
C ALA A 278 7.63 12.21 -5.15
N ARG A 279 8.26 13.12 -4.38
CA ARG A 279 9.53 12.87 -3.71
C ARG A 279 9.41 11.73 -2.70
N GLU A 280 8.35 11.73 -1.90
CA GLU A 280 8.10 10.64 -0.96
C GLU A 280 8.01 9.30 -1.69
N ARG A 281 7.30 9.20 -2.82
CA ARG A 281 7.21 7.95 -3.58
C ARG A 281 8.56 7.49 -4.13
N LYS A 282 9.41 8.43 -4.55
CA LYS A 282 10.78 8.12 -4.97
C LYS A 282 11.59 7.54 -3.82
N ASP A 283 11.54 8.17 -2.65
CA ASP A 283 12.23 7.68 -1.46
C ASP A 283 11.72 6.27 -1.07
N ILE A 284 10.40 5.99 -1.20
CA ILE A 284 9.83 4.63 -1.01
C ILE A 284 10.50 3.64 -1.94
N HIS A 285 10.54 3.95 -3.23
CA HIS A 285 11.11 3.06 -4.23
C HIS A 285 12.58 2.74 -3.95
N GLU A 286 13.39 3.76 -3.64
CA GLU A 286 14.80 3.59 -3.28
C GLU A 286 15.00 2.74 -2.02
N MET A 287 14.08 2.83 -1.06
CA MET A 287 14.10 1.97 0.12
C MET A 287 13.71 0.53 -0.23
N LEU A 288 12.62 0.32 -0.98
CA LEU A 288 12.14 -1.01 -1.37
C LEU A 288 13.23 -1.82 -2.09
N LEU A 289 14.05 -1.18 -2.93
CA LEU A 289 15.20 -1.78 -3.60
C LEU A 289 16.33 -2.24 -2.65
N LYS A 290 16.42 -1.65 -1.45
CA LYS A 290 17.47 -1.95 -0.46
C LYS A 290 17.03 -3.02 0.56
N LEU A 291 15.75 -3.39 0.58
CA LEU A 291 15.23 -4.38 1.53
C LEU A 291 15.66 -5.79 1.11
N GLU A 292 16.54 -6.42 1.90
CA GLU A 292 17.03 -7.78 1.64
C GLU A 292 15.90 -8.82 1.53
N ASN A 293 14.82 -8.64 2.29
CA ASN A 293 13.64 -9.51 2.29
C ASN A 293 12.36 -8.72 1.98
N GLY A 294 12.45 -7.72 1.09
CA GLY A 294 11.34 -6.87 0.68
C GLY A 294 10.53 -7.43 -0.49
N PRO A 295 9.47 -6.74 -0.93
CA PRO A 295 8.64 -7.18 -2.07
C PRO A 295 9.46 -7.32 -3.38
N TYR A 296 10.50 -6.50 -3.56
CA TYR A 296 11.38 -6.56 -4.73
C TYR A 296 12.46 -7.65 -4.65
N SER A 297 12.46 -8.48 -3.60
CA SER A 297 13.30 -9.69 -3.53
C SER A 297 12.77 -10.85 -4.39
N LEU A 298 11.51 -10.77 -4.84
CA LEU A 298 10.94 -11.71 -5.81
C LEU A 298 11.61 -11.53 -7.17
N ASP A 299 11.73 -12.62 -7.92
CA ASP A 299 12.12 -12.53 -9.33
C ASP A 299 11.06 -11.74 -10.11
N PHE A 300 11.48 -10.68 -10.80
CA PHE A 300 10.59 -9.88 -11.62
C PHE A 300 9.93 -10.71 -12.73
N HIS A 301 10.64 -11.69 -13.29
CA HIS A 301 10.12 -12.60 -14.32
C HIS A 301 9.65 -13.94 -13.76
N LEU A 302 9.27 -13.98 -12.47
CA LEU A 302 8.59 -15.12 -11.87
C LEU A 302 7.43 -15.57 -12.79
N PRO A 303 7.34 -16.87 -13.16
CA PRO A 303 6.22 -17.36 -13.95
C PRO A 303 4.90 -17.16 -13.20
N LEU A 304 4.07 -16.22 -13.68
CA LEU A 304 2.78 -15.92 -13.09
C LEU A 304 1.80 -17.05 -13.40
N LYS A 305 1.12 -17.55 -12.37
CA LYS A 305 0.18 -18.67 -12.47
C LYS A 305 -1.13 -18.30 -11.79
N LYS A 306 -2.24 -18.73 -12.39
CA LYS A 306 -3.55 -18.70 -11.76
C LYS A 306 -3.63 -19.80 -10.69
N ASP A 307 -3.41 -19.42 -9.44
CA ASP A 307 -3.36 -20.32 -8.26
C ASP A 307 -4.38 -19.96 -7.17
N TRP A 308 -5.43 -19.24 -7.55
CA TRP A 308 -6.63 -18.94 -6.75
C TRP A 308 -7.86 -19.70 -7.25
#